data_AF-A0A9J7DIS8-F1
#
_entry.id   AF-A0A9J7DIS8-F1
#
_cell.length_a   1.000
_cell.length_b   1.000
_cell.length_c   1.000
_cell.angle_alpha   90.00
_cell.angle_beta   90.00
_cell.angle_gamma   90.00
#
_symmetry.space_group_name_H-M   'P 1'
#
loop_
_entity.id
_entity.type
_entity.pdbx_description
1 polymer ?
#
loop_
_entity_poly.entity_id
_entity_poly.type
_entity_poly.pdbx_seq_one_letter_code
_entity_poly.pdbx_strand_id
1 'polypeptide(L)'
;MMVACGVGIMRTNNGNPDCIPDFIPVDFCVRTLLLTAYKVVTQPATVDVAGDVEVFHCANSKMNAISTGELIDLGKKVILENPLEKCIWLPHGDITRCDVWHYIRLFFVQILPAILLDCILRFTKYPPFLMKLQRRIHCTKNSLELFINTEWNFINTRLMALEDLVNDGEK
;
A
#
# COMPACT_ATOMS: atom_id res chain seq x y z
N MET A 1 0.29 -5.02 -4.38
CA MET A 1 -0.29 -6.09 -3.54
C MET A 1 -1.75 -5.87 -3.24
N MET A 2 -2.15 -4.70 -2.72
CA MET A 2 -3.54 -4.42 -2.33
C MET A 2 -4.55 -4.68 -3.45
N VAL A 3 -4.25 -4.31 -4.70
CA VAL A 3 -5.07 -4.64 -5.87
C VAL A 3 -5.20 -6.15 -6.10
N ALA A 4 -4.12 -6.92 -5.91
CA ALA A 4 -4.18 -8.39 -6.05
C ALA A 4 -5.05 -9.04 -4.97
N CYS A 5 -5.07 -8.48 -3.75
CA CYS A 5 -6.00 -8.88 -2.70
C CYS A 5 -7.44 -8.50 -3.06
N GLY A 6 -7.62 -7.29 -3.57
CA GLY A 6 -8.93 -6.77 -3.96
C GLY A 6 -9.57 -7.46 -5.15
N VAL A 7 -8.76 -8.06 -6.03
CA VAL A 7 -9.24 -8.91 -7.13
C VAL A 7 -9.46 -10.37 -6.68
N GLY A 8 -9.08 -10.71 -5.44
CA GLY A 8 -9.22 -12.03 -4.84
C GLY A 8 -8.12 -13.04 -5.17
N ILE A 9 -7.06 -12.61 -5.85
CA ILE A 9 -5.95 -13.49 -6.29
C ILE A 9 -4.97 -13.78 -5.15
N MET A 10 -4.72 -12.76 -4.32
CA MET A 10 -3.85 -12.85 -3.16
C MET A 10 -4.71 -12.95 -1.90
N ARG A 11 -4.68 -14.09 -1.22
CA ARG A 11 -5.57 -14.43 -0.09
C ARG A 11 -4.84 -14.72 1.23
N THR A 12 -3.52 -14.76 1.19
CA THR A 12 -2.69 -14.88 2.38
C THR A 12 -1.41 -14.10 2.16
N ASN A 13 -0.97 -13.40 3.20
CA ASN A 13 0.34 -12.77 3.27
C ASN A 13 1.01 -13.14 4.59
N ASN A 14 2.32 -13.33 4.56
CA ASN A 14 3.11 -13.42 5.78
C ASN A 14 3.58 -12.02 6.17
N GLY A 15 3.35 -11.64 7.41
CA GLY A 15 3.81 -10.37 7.95
C GLY A 15 3.25 -10.10 9.33
N ASN A 16 3.70 -8.99 9.90
CA ASN A 16 3.21 -8.55 11.20
C ASN A 16 1.92 -7.70 11.05
N PRO A 17 0.74 -8.17 11.52
CA PRO A 17 -0.48 -7.36 11.52
C PRO A 17 -0.36 -6.06 12.32
N ASP A 18 0.42 -6.10 13.40
CA ASP A 18 0.56 -4.97 14.33
C ASP A 18 1.61 -3.96 13.87
N CYS A 19 2.29 -4.21 12.74
CA CYS A 19 3.21 -3.25 12.14
C CYS A 19 2.43 -2.00 11.70
N ILE A 20 2.94 -0.82 12.04
CA ILE A 20 2.40 0.48 11.64
C ILE A 20 3.15 1.00 10.39
N PRO A 21 2.62 0.76 9.17
CA PRO A 21 3.18 1.27 7.93
C PRO A 21 2.88 2.77 7.74
N ASP A 22 3.80 3.47 7.10
CA ASP A 22 3.63 4.87 6.70
C ASP A 22 2.87 4.96 5.35
N PHE A 23 1.57 4.67 5.38
CA PHE A 23 0.70 4.85 4.20
C PHE A 23 0.16 6.27 4.13
N ILE A 24 0.23 6.85 2.94
CA ILE A 24 -0.26 8.20 2.65
C ILE A 24 -1.18 8.12 1.44
N PRO A 25 -2.40 8.66 1.51
CA PRO A 25 -3.27 8.72 0.35
C PRO A 25 -2.67 9.64 -0.71
N VAL A 26 -2.81 9.26 -1.98
CA VAL A 26 -2.23 10.01 -3.11
C VAL A 26 -2.69 11.47 -3.14
N ASP A 27 -3.93 11.74 -2.75
CA ASP A 27 -4.51 13.09 -2.71
C ASP A 27 -3.77 13.99 -1.70
N PHE A 28 -3.30 13.42 -0.59
CA PHE A 28 -2.51 14.14 0.39
C PHE A 28 -1.11 14.49 -0.16
N CYS A 29 -0.50 13.61 -0.95
CA CYS A 29 0.75 13.91 -1.65
C CYS A 29 0.56 15.08 -2.64
N VAL A 30 -0.55 15.10 -3.38
CA VAL A 30 -0.87 16.19 -4.32
C VAL A 30 -1.13 17.49 -3.57
N ARG A 31 -1.92 17.46 -2.50
CA ARG A 31 -2.15 18.63 -1.63
C ARG A 31 -0.84 19.20 -1.10
N THR A 32 0.03 18.34 -0.58
CA THR A 32 1.36 18.71 -0.09
C THR A 32 2.18 19.38 -1.19
N LEU A 33 2.20 18.81 -2.40
CA LEU A 33 2.93 19.37 -3.54
C LEU A 33 2.44 20.77 -3.93
N LEU A 34 1.12 21.00 -3.89
CA LEU A 34 0.54 22.31 -4.19
C LEU A 34 0.89 23.34 -3.11
N LEU A 35 0.83 22.94 -1.83
CA LEU A 35 1.15 23.83 -0.71
C LEU A 35 2.63 24.19 -0.68
N THR A 36 3.53 23.23 -0.93
CA THR A 36 4.96 23.52 -1.03
C THR A 36 5.25 24.49 -2.18
N ALA A 37 4.64 24.28 -3.35
CA ALA A 37 4.77 25.21 -4.48
C ALA A 37 4.25 26.61 -4.13
N TYR A 38 3.10 26.71 -3.48
CA TYR A 38 2.54 27.99 -3.03
C TYR A 38 3.44 28.70 -2.02
N LYS A 39 3.98 27.96 -1.03
CA LYS A 39 4.93 28.51 -0.05
C LYS A 39 6.17 29.04 -0.74
N VAL A 40 6.75 28.29 -1.68
CA VAL A 40 7.95 28.72 -2.42
C VAL A 40 7.71 30.01 -3.21
N VAL A 41 6.50 30.22 -3.72
CA VAL A 41 6.15 31.46 -4.46
C VAL A 41 5.87 32.64 -3.52
N THR A 42 5.15 32.42 -2.42
CA THR A 42 4.70 33.49 -1.52
C THR A 42 5.71 33.89 -0.47
N GLN A 43 6.49 32.93 -0.02
CA GLN A 43 7.61 33.07 0.91
C GLN A 43 8.82 32.46 0.22
N PRO A 44 9.35 33.11 -0.85
CA PRO A 44 10.54 32.61 -1.50
C PRO A 44 11.61 32.48 -0.44
N ALA A 45 12.06 31.24 -0.23
CA ALA A 45 13.11 30.94 0.71
C ALA A 45 14.27 31.88 0.39
N THR A 46 14.56 32.80 1.32
CA THR A 46 15.90 33.37 1.38
C THR A 46 16.79 32.15 1.49
N VAL A 47 17.64 31.91 0.48
CA VAL A 47 18.69 30.88 0.56
C VAL A 47 19.26 30.97 1.96
N ASP A 48 18.98 29.97 2.80
CA ASP A 48 19.53 29.95 4.15
C ASP A 48 21.04 30.11 3.97
N VAL A 49 21.68 30.83 4.87
CA VAL A 49 23.10 31.24 4.80
C VAL A 49 24.07 30.05 4.52
N ALA A 50 23.59 28.80 4.63
CA ALA A 50 24.28 27.54 4.35
C ALA A 50 24.07 26.92 2.95
N GLY A 51 23.15 27.42 2.10
CA GLY A 51 22.89 26.87 0.76
C GLY A 51 22.10 25.55 0.73
N ASP A 52 21.42 25.20 1.81
CA ASP A 52 20.68 23.94 1.95
C ASP A 52 19.27 24.03 1.30
N VAL A 53 18.88 22.99 0.57
CA VAL A 53 17.58 22.93 -0.10
C VAL A 53 16.48 22.61 0.91
N GLU A 54 15.37 23.37 0.90
CA GLU A 54 14.22 23.07 1.76
C GLU A 54 13.51 21.78 1.29
N VAL A 55 13.74 20.68 2.02
CA VAL A 55 13.09 19.39 1.79
C VAL A 55 11.86 19.26 2.69
N PHE A 56 10.73 18.86 2.08
CA PHE A 56 9.49 18.53 2.77
C PHE A 56 9.22 17.03 2.66
N HIS A 57 9.19 16.34 3.80
CA HIS A 57 8.83 14.93 3.86
C HIS A 57 7.32 14.79 3.92
N CYS A 58 6.72 14.32 2.83
CA CYS A 58 5.35 13.84 2.84
C CYS A 58 5.35 12.46 3.52
N ALA A 59 5.20 12.46 4.84
CA ALA A 59 5.14 11.28 5.70
C ALA A 59 4.01 11.44 6.72
N ASN A 60 3.34 10.35 7.12
CA ASN A 60 2.28 10.40 8.13
C ASN A 60 2.88 10.58 9.54
N SER A 61 4.13 10.15 9.79
CA SER A 61 4.86 10.39 11.06
C SER A 61 4.05 10.04 12.32
N LYS A 62 3.30 8.93 12.26
CA LYS A 62 2.41 8.46 13.34
C LYS A 62 1.26 9.39 13.73
N MET A 63 0.95 10.44 12.97
CA MET A 63 -0.20 11.31 13.22
C MET A 63 -1.52 10.53 13.17
N ASN A 64 -1.68 9.70 12.13
CA ASN A 64 -2.79 8.77 11.98
C ASN A 64 -2.26 7.34 11.83
N ALA A 65 -1.71 6.79 12.92
CA ALA A 65 -1.18 5.44 12.93
C ALA A 65 -2.32 4.42 12.73
N ILE A 66 -2.26 3.66 11.64
CA ILE A 66 -3.15 2.53 11.36
C ILE A 66 -2.27 1.31 11.18
N SER A 67 -2.56 0.24 11.92
CA SER A 67 -1.82 -1.02 11.78
C SER A 67 -2.13 -1.69 10.45
N THR A 68 -1.21 -2.53 9.97
CA THR A 68 -1.39 -3.30 8.74
C THR A 68 -2.65 -4.17 8.80
N GLY A 69 -2.96 -4.75 9.97
CA GLY A 69 -4.17 -5.53 10.20
C GLY A 69 -5.45 -4.70 10.05
N GLU A 70 -5.51 -3.55 10.72
CA GLU A 70 -6.66 -2.63 10.63
C GLU A 70 -6.87 -2.13 9.20
N LEU A 71 -5.78 -1.81 8.49
CA LEU A 71 -5.85 -1.40 7.08
C LEU A 71 -6.42 -2.50 6.19
N ILE A 72 -6.01 -3.75 6.40
CA ILE A 72 -6.54 -4.91 5.67
C ILE A 72 -8.04 -5.07 5.96
N ASP A 73 -8.46 -4.96 7.22
CA ASP A 73 -9.86 -5.12 7.60
C ASP A 73 -10.75 -3.98 7.09
N LEU A 74 -10.23 -2.75 7.07
CA LEU A 74 -10.89 -1.62 6.41
C LEU A 74 -11.02 -1.87 4.91
N GLY A 75 -9.95 -2.32 4.25
CA GLY A 75 -9.95 -2.67 2.84
C GLY A 75 -10.96 -3.77 2.50
N LYS A 76 -11.11 -4.78 3.36
CA LYS A 76 -12.14 -5.83 3.21
C LYS A 76 -13.56 -5.26 3.25
N LYS A 77 -13.86 -4.31 4.15
CA LYS A 77 -15.19 -3.67 4.21
C LYS A 77 -15.47 -2.88 2.93
N VAL A 78 -14.51 -2.03 2.55
CA VAL A 78 -14.65 -1.17 1.36
C VAL A 78 -14.85 -2.00 0.08
N ILE A 79 -14.12 -3.10 -0.08
CA ILE A 79 -14.20 -3.90 -1.31
C ILE A 79 -15.46 -4.77 -1.39
N LEU A 80 -16.08 -5.09 -0.25
CA LEU A 80 -17.36 -5.78 -0.21
C LEU A 80 -18.52 -4.83 -0.58
N GLU A 81 -18.40 -3.55 -0.20
CA GLU A 81 -19.35 -2.50 -0.59
C GLU A 81 -19.14 -2.04 -2.03
N ASN A 82 -17.88 -1.94 -2.47
CA ASN A 82 -17.46 -1.43 -3.77
C ASN A 82 -16.45 -2.39 -4.43
N PRO A 83 -16.93 -3.46 -5.09
CA PRO A 83 -16.05 -4.47 -5.69
C PRO A 83 -15.30 -3.92 -6.91
N LEU A 84 -14.09 -4.44 -7.15
CA LEU A 84 -13.31 -4.11 -8.35
C LEU A 84 -13.91 -4.79 -9.59
N GLU A 85 -13.88 -4.09 -10.74
CA GLU A 85 -14.47 -4.57 -12.00
C GLU A 85 -13.98 -5.95 -12.46
N LYS A 86 -12.73 -6.30 -12.13
CA LYS A 86 -12.08 -7.52 -12.61
C LYS A 86 -11.85 -8.56 -11.51
N CYS A 87 -12.71 -8.59 -10.48
CA CYS A 87 -12.66 -9.62 -9.43
C CYS A 87 -12.74 -11.03 -10.03
N ILE A 88 -11.70 -11.83 -9.82
CA ILE A 88 -11.67 -13.23 -10.28
C ILE A 88 -12.15 -14.16 -9.15
N TRP A 89 -11.86 -13.82 -7.90
CA TRP A 89 -12.38 -14.49 -6.72
C TRP A 89 -13.00 -13.48 -5.76
N LEU A 90 -13.87 -13.97 -4.87
CA LEU A 90 -14.35 -13.17 -3.76
C LEU A 90 -13.15 -12.64 -2.95
N PRO A 91 -12.98 -11.32 -2.84
CA PRO A 91 -11.86 -10.72 -2.13
C PRO A 91 -11.88 -11.16 -0.67
N HIS A 92 -10.84 -11.90 -0.30
CA HIS A 92 -10.69 -12.40 1.06
C HIS A 92 -9.21 -12.68 1.29
N GLY A 93 -8.59 -11.99 2.23
CA GLY A 93 -7.18 -12.17 2.52
C GLY A 93 -6.84 -11.90 3.97
N ASP A 94 -6.03 -12.78 4.55
CA ASP A 94 -5.55 -12.63 5.92
C ASP A 94 -4.03 -12.50 5.96
N ILE A 95 -3.56 -11.74 6.93
CA ILE A 95 -2.16 -11.67 7.31
C ILE A 95 -1.91 -12.66 8.46
N THR A 96 -0.79 -13.36 8.43
CA THR A 96 -0.37 -14.30 9.48
C THR A 96 1.08 -14.08 9.81
N ARG A 97 1.43 -14.20 11.10
CA ARG A 97 2.83 -14.21 11.56
C ARG A 97 3.50 -15.58 11.44
N CYS A 98 2.70 -16.64 11.27
CA CYS A 98 3.21 -18.00 11.18
C CYS A 98 3.50 -18.36 9.72
N ASP A 99 4.78 -18.54 9.40
CA ASP A 99 5.29 -18.92 8.07
C ASP A 99 4.71 -20.25 7.60
N VAL A 100 4.68 -21.26 8.46
CA VAL A 100 4.17 -22.60 8.11
C VAL A 100 2.71 -22.50 7.69
N TRP A 101 1.90 -21.78 8.47
CA TRP A 101 0.49 -21.57 8.17
C TRP A 101 0.29 -20.76 6.88
N HIS A 102 1.14 -19.76 6.65
CA HIS A 102 1.15 -19.00 5.40
C HIS A 102 1.40 -19.91 4.19
N TYR A 103 2.44 -20.74 4.21
CA TYR A 103 2.78 -21.61 3.09
C TYR A 103 1.72 -22.67 2.80
N ILE A 104 1.10 -23.24 3.85
CA ILE A 104 -0.03 -24.16 3.71
C ILE A 104 -1.20 -23.44 2.99
N ARG A 105 -1.62 -22.28 3.49
CA ARG A 105 -2.71 -21.49 2.87
C ARG A 105 -2.35 -21.05 1.45
N LEU A 106 -1.12 -20.61 1.21
CA LEU A 106 -0.62 -20.19 -0.09
C LEU A 106 -0.77 -21.33 -1.11
N PHE A 107 -0.34 -22.54 -0.73
CA PHE A 107 -0.43 -23.70 -1.60
C PHE A 107 -1.88 -24.04 -1.94
N PHE A 108 -2.75 -24.23 -0.93
CA PHE A 108 -4.12 -24.70 -1.16
C PHE A 108 -5.06 -23.64 -1.74
N VAL A 109 -4.89 -22.35 -1.37
CA VAL A 109 -5.85 -21.29 -1.70
C VAL A 109 -5.42 -20.46 -2.92
N GLN A 110 -4.12 -20.39 -3.22
CA GLN A 110 -3.61 -19.57 -4.33
C GLN A 110 -2.96 -20.42 -5.43
N ILE A 111 -1.99 -21.28 -5.08
CA ILE A 111 -1.18 -22.00 -6.08
C ILE A 111 -1.96 -23.16 -6.71
N LEU A 112 -2.56 -24.03 -5.91
CA LEU A 112 -3.31 -25.19 -6.40
C LEU A 112 -4.48 -24.75 -7.33
N PRO A 113 -5.33 -23.77 -6.96
CA PRO A 113 -6.38 -23.29 -7.85
C PRO A 113 -5.84 -22.62 -9.11
N ALA A 114 -4.73 -21.87 -9.01
CA ALA A 114 -4.10 -21.25 -10.17
C ALA A 114 -3.58 -22.29 -11.17
N ILE A 115 -2.96 -23.36 -10.69
CA ILE A 115 -2.50 -24.47 -11.55
C ILE A 115 -3.70 -25.15 -12.23
N LEU A 116 -4.75 -25.48 -11.47
CA LEU A 116 -5.94 -26.15 -12.01
C LEU A 116 -6.61 -25.31 -13.11
N LEU A 117 -6.79 -24.01 -12.87
CA LEU A 117 -7.38 -23.12 -13.86
C LEU A 117 -6.48 -22.89 -15.06
N ASP A 118 -5.17 -22.70 -14.88
CA ASP A 118 -4.24 -22.58 -16.03
C ASP A 118 -4.22 -23.88 -16.86
N CYS A 119 -4.36 -25.05 -16.24
CA CYS A 119 -4.54 -26.32 -16.95
C CYS A 119 -5.84 -26.32 -17.77
N ILE A 120 -6.97 -25.92 -17.19
CA ILE A 120 -8.26 -25.82 -17.90
C ILE A 120 -8.18 -24.84 -19.07
N LEU A 121 -7.57 -23.67 -18.87
CA LEU A 121 -7.33 -22.68 -19.93
C LEU A 121 -6.51 -23.30 -21.07
N ARG A 122 -5.46 -24.05 -20.74
CA ARG A 122 -4.64 -24.74 -21.73
C ARG A 122 -5.44 -25.80 -22.52
N PHE A 123 -6.30 -26.57 -21.87
CA PHE A 123 -7.16 -27.54 -22.55
C PHE A 123 -8.24 -26.88 -23.44
N THR A 124 -8.71 -25.71 -23.03
CA THR A 124 -9.71 -24.92 -23.78
C THR A 124 -9.09 -23.98 -24.81
N LYS A 125 -7.78 -24.08 -25.07
CA LYS A 125 -6.98 -23.26 -26.00
C LYS A 125 -6.93 -21.76 -25.66
N TYR A 126 -7.21 -21.39 -24.41
CA TYR A 126 -6.97 -20.05 -23.88
C TYR A 126 -5.55 -19.94 -23.28
N PRO A 127 -4.93 -18.76 -23.31
CA PRO A 127 -3.60 -18.57 -22.75
C PRO A 127 -3.62 -18.63 -21.20
N PRO A 128 -2.83 -19.51 -20.56
CA PRO A 128 -2.71 -19.53 -19.10
C PRO A 128 -1.95 -18.30 -18.61
N PHE A 129 -2.43 -17.71 -17.51
CA PHE A 129 -1.88 -16.46 -16.97
C PHE A 129 -1.76 -16.43 -15.44
N LEU A 130 -2.48 -17.29 -14.71
CA LEU A 130 -2.59 -17.20 -13.26
C LEU A 130 -1.26 -17.51 -12.58
N MET A 131 -0.54 -18.54 -13.01
CA MET A 131 0.77 -18.87 -12.45
C MET A 131 1.84 -17.81 -12.76
N LYS A 132 1.76 -17.17 -13.93
CA LYS A 132 2.63 -16.03 -14.25
C LYS A 132 2.37 -14.86 -13.30
N LEU A 133 1.10 -14.60 -13.01
CA LEU A 133 0.69 -13.56 -12.08
C LEU A 133 1.11 -13.87 -10.63
N GLN A 134 0.93 -15.11 -10.17
CA GLN A 134 1.38 -15.54 -8.84
C GLN A 134 2.90 -15.37 -8.67
N ARG A 135 3.69 -15.71 -9.69
CA ARG A 135 5.16 -15.46 -9.67
C ARG A 135 5.48 -13.97 -9.54
N ARG A 136 4.79 -13.11 -10.30
CA ARG A 136 4.99 -11.67 -10.22
C ARG A 136 4.65 -11.13 -8.82
N ILE A 137 3.54 -11.60 -8.24
CA ILE A 137 3.14 -11.25 -6.86
C ILE A 137 4.24 -11.67 -5.87
N HIS A 138 4.76 -12.89 -6.00
CA HIS A 138 5.83 -13.38 -5.13
C HIS A 138 7.13 -12.57 -5.26
N CYS A 139 7.56 -12.24 -6.48
CA CYS A 139 8.74 -11.39 -6.69
C CYS A 139 8.53 -10.01 -6.05
N THR A 140 7.38 -9.38 -6.29
CA THR A 140 7.05 -8.09 -5.67
C THR A 140 7.00 -8.18 -4.14
N LYS A 141 6.51 -9.30 -3.59
CA LYS A 141 6.51 -9.56 -2.15
C LYS A 141 7.91 -9.54 -1.57
N ASN A 142 8.82 -10.31 -2.17
CA ASN A 142 10.19 -10.41 -1.67
C ASN A 142 10.92 -9.07 -1.78
N SER A 143 10.68 -8.29 -2.84
CA SER A 143 11.28 -6.95 -2.97
C SER A 143 10.75 -5.93 -1.96
N LEU A 144 9.48 -6.06 -1.53
CA LEU A 144 8.84 -5.12 -0.60
C LEU A 144 8.83 -5.59 0.86
N GLU A 145 9.36 -6.78 1.14
CA GLU A 145 9.25 -7.42 2.46
C GLU A 145 9.83 -6.56 3.58
N LEU A 146 10.99 -5.94 3.34
CA LEU A 146 11.63 -5.04 4.30
C LEU A 146 10.77 -3.79 4.57
N PHE A 147 10.24 -3.19 3.51
CA PHE A 147 9.47 -1.94 3.60
C PHE A 147 8.11 -2.13 4.27
N ILE A 148 7.45 -3.26 4.03
CA ILE A 148 6.12 -3.55 4.57
C ILE A 148 6.18 -3.98 6.04
N ASN A 149 7.22 -4.71 6.44
CA ASN A 149 7.33 -5.26 7.80
C ASN A 149 8.15 -4.39 8.77
N THR A 150 8.69 -3.27 8.31
CA THR A 150 9.47 -2.35 9.14
C THR A 150 8.69 -1.07 9.37
N GLU A 151 8.62 -0.63 10.62
CA GLU A 151 8.07 0.68 10.95
C GLU A 151 9.11 1.76 10.68
N TRP A 152 8.74 2.73 9.85
CA TRP A 152 9.59 3.85 9.52
C TRP A 152 9.08 5.09 10.25
N ASN A 153 9.95 5.69 11.05
CA ASN A 153 9.65 6.96 11.71
C ASN A 153 10.30 8.10 10.93
N PHE A 154 9.51 8.78 10.11
CA PHE A 154 9.96 9.95 9.36
C PHE A 154 9.62 11.22 10.13
N ILE A 155 10.56 12.16 10.19
CA ILE A 155 10.33 13.48 10.80
C ILE A 155 9.71 14.38 9.73
N ASN A 156 8.49 14.87 9.97
CA ASN A 156 7.72 15.69 9.01
C ASN A 156 7.39 17.09 9.56
N THR A 157 8.22 17.66 10.44
CA THR A 157 7.97 18.97 11.09
C THR A 157 7.69 20.11 10.11
N ARG A 158 8.43 20.18 9.00
CA ARG A 158 8.23 21.18 7.95
C ARG A 158 6.90 21.02 7.20
N LEU A 159 6.42 19.79 7.09
CA LEU A 159 5.11 19.50 6.49
C LEU A 159 3.98 19.97 7.40
N MET A 160 4.08 19.70 8.71
CA MET A 160 3.05 20.15 9.66
C MET A 160 2.94 21.69 9.66
N ALA A 161 4.07 22.40 9.58
CA ALA A 161 4.06 23.87 9.44
C ALA A 161 3.41 24.39 8.14
N LEU A 162 3.30 23.57 7.08
CA LEU A 162 2.58 23.93 5.86
C LEU A 162 1.06 23.83 6.03
N GLU A 163 0.57 22.95 6.90
CA GLU A 163 -0.87 22.83 7.15
C GLU A 163 -1.41 24.07 7.88
N ASP A 164 -0.61 24.64 8.78
CA ASP A 164 -0.96 25.88 9.50
C ASP A 164 -1.19 27.07 8.55
N LEU A 165 -0.43 27.14 7.45
CA LEU A 165 -0.60 28.18 6.42
C LEU A 165 -1.98 28.12 5.73
N VAL A 166 -2.60 26.94 5.67
CA VAL A 166 -3.94 26.79 5.09
C VAL A 166 -5.01 27.19 6.10
N ASN A 167 -4.84 26.76 7.37
CA ASN A 167 -5.82 27.01 8.43
C ASN A 167 -5.95 28.51 8.76
N ASP A 168 -4.89 29.30 8.58
CA ASP A 168 -4.93 30.76 8.78
C ASP A 168 -5.62 31.51 7.62
N GLY A 169 -5.73 30.91 6.43
CA GLY A 169 -6.40 31.50 5.26
C GLY A 169 -7.92 31.24 5.19
N GLU A 170 -8.45 30.34 6.03
CA GLU A 170 -9.88 30.03 6.12
C GLU A 170 -10.64 30.85 7.21
N LYS A 171 -9.95 31.74 7.94
CA LYS A 171 -10.57 32.71 8.86
C LYS A 171 -10.82 34.05 8.18
#